data_AF-A0AAW0Z3J3-F1
#
_entry.id   AF-A0AAW0Z3J3-F1
#
_cell.length_a   1.000
_cell.length_b   1.000
_cell.length_c   1.000
_cell.angle_alpha   90.00
_cell.angle_beta   90.00
_cell.angle_gamma   90.00
#
_symmetry.space_group_name_H-M   'P 1'
#
loop_
_entity.id
_entity.type
_entity.pdbx_description
1 polymer ?
#
loop_
_entity_poly.entity_id
_entity_poly.type
_entity_poly.pdbx_seq_one_letter_code
_entity_poly.pdbx_strand_id
1 'polypeptide(L)'
;MSRKKSKSSIVYPKELVLGNSVYDLRGVITHEGSSAHHGHFICETYDEKREALSDDFDRVNGAKLDMDRIVPRDAFAKFLQADSIANMKDPFDMSPILCQHGNIDPAKTSDARLVSEKAIDILISYASIPNLDICPKCVEDAFQQRLHQKRVDEQVTTFDSFDAILDPSGGEWIVPKLWLTRWKSGSLPTITVPTDTEYTLFCEHGKPIPNYAKLGTSISGEALGYLRSIIGDFDAFQADTVACEICLKDVLVDLDAEAAWRIDIKADKLIKRGLNPKPAAFDIDYFALSKRFVVQWHDYMKNPGPKPDLDMAFCEHGMLDYDPQMEKPDILEQSKWDMLCEK
;
A
#
# COMPACT_ATOMS: atom_id res chain seq x y z
N MET A 1 4.75 -71.57 -0.24
CA MET A 1 3.82 -71.49 0.90
C MET A 1 3.81 -70.05 1.40
N SER A 2 2.73 -69.30 1.14
CA SER A 2 2.63 -67.89 1.57
C SER A 2 2.41 -67.84 3.08
N ARG A 3 3.36 -67.25 3.83
CA ARG A 3 3.23 -67.07 5.28
C ARG A 3 2.08 -66.10 5.55
N LYS A 4 0.94 -66.61 6.01
CA LYS A 4 -0.14 -65.79 6.57
C LYS A 4 0.40 -65.05 7.80
N LYS A 5 0.59 -63.72 7.71
CA LYS A 5 0.86 -62.89 8.89
C LYS A 5 -0.32 -63.06 9.86
N SER A 6 -0.05 -63.51 11.08
CA SER A 6 -1.07 -63.64 12.13
C SER A 6 -1.57 -62.25 12.50
N LYS A 7 -2.88 -62.01 12.41
CA LYS A 7 -3.55 -60.76 12.83
C LYS A 7 -3.71 -60.66 14.35
N SER A 8 -2.75 -61.18 15.11
CA SER A 8 -2.78 -61.10 16.57
C SER A 8 -1.98 -59.86 16.97
N SER A 9 -2.65 -58.83 17.50
CA SER A 9 -1.95 -57.69 18.11
C SER A 9 -1.27 -58.19 19.38
N ILE A 10 0.07 -58.17 19.39
CA ILE A 10 0.84 -58.46 20.60
C ILE A 10 0.79 -57.21 21.47
N VAL A 11 0.28 -57.34 22.70
CA VAL A 11 0.21 -56.25 23.67
C VAL A 11 1.26 -56.51 24.74
N TYR A 12 2.13 -55.54 24.99
CA TYR A 12 3.17 -55.63 26.00
C TYR A 12 2.75 -54.90 27.28
N PRO A 13 2.92 -55.50 28.47
CA PRO A 13 2.63 -54.82 29.73
C PRO A 13 3.62 -53.68 29.99
N LYS A 14 3.14 -52.55 30.54
CA LYS A 14 3.95 -51.34 30.82
C LYS A 14 5.00 -51.58 31.91
N GLU A 15 4.72 -52.48 32.84
CA GLU A 15 5.62 -52.87 33.93
C GLU A 15 5.88 -54.37 33.89
N LEU A 16 7.15 -54.74 34.08
CA LEU A 16 7.60 -56.12 34.17
C LEU A 16 8.36 -56.31 35.49
N VAL A 17 7.93 -57.27 36.30
CA VAL A 17 8.65 -57.63 37.52
C VAL A 17 9.58 -58.80 37.22
N LEU A 18 10.89 -58.60 37.38
CA LEU A 18 11.90 -59.64 37.24
C LEU A 18 12.64 -59.79 38.58
N GLY A 19 12.37 -60.89 39.28
CA GLY A 19 12.86 -61.10 40.64
C GLY A 19 12.22 -60.11 41.62
N ASN A 20 13.05 -59.36 42.36
CA ASN A 20 12.60 -58.32 43.30
C ASN A 20 12.62 -56.90 42.71
N SER A 21 12.84 -56.76 41.40
CA SER A 21 12.96 -55.48 40.73
C SER A 21 11.83 -55.27 39.72
N VAL A 22 11.28 -54.06 39.70
CA VAL A 22 10.24 -53.64 38.74
C VAL A 22 10.90 -52.84 37.62
N TYR A 23 10.57 -53.15 36.37
CA TYR A 23 11.12 -52.54 35.17
C TYR A 23 9.99 -51.93 34.33
N ASP A 24 10.18 -50.69 33.90
CA ASP A 24 9.24 -49.99 33.00
C ASP A 24 9.62 -50.21 31.54
N LEU A 25 8.66 -50.61 30.73
CA LEU A 25 8.82 -50.76 29.30
C LEU A 25 8.87 -49.37 28.62
N ARG A 26 10.05 -48.95 28.18
CA ARG A 26 10.25 -47.66 27.49
C ARG A 26 10.12 -47.74 25.97
N GLY A 27 10.29 -48.92 25.39
CA GLY A 27 10.11 -49.10 23.94
C GLY A 27 10.30 -50.55 23.51
N VAL A 28 9.77 -50.86 22.33
CA VAL A 28 9.82 -52.17 21.69
C VAL A 28 10.50 -52.01 20.34
N ILE A 29 11.59 -52.75 20.11
CA ILE A 29 12.25 -52.80 18.81
C ILE A 29 11.79 -54.06 18.09
N THR A 30 11.13 -53.88 16.96
CA THR A 30 10.67 -54.96 16.08
C THR A 30 11.55 -55.01 14.85
N HIS A 31 12.11 -56.17 14.56
CA HIS A 31 12.83 -56.42 13.31
C HIS A 31 11.84 -56.94 12.25
N GLU A 32 11.71 -56.20 11.16
CA GLU A 32 10.96 -56.66 9.98
C GLU A 32 11.95 -57.05 8.88
N GLY A 33 12.35 -58.32 8.88
CA GLY A 33 13.20 -58.90 7.84
C GLY A 33 13.21 -60.43 7.90
N SER A 34 13.59 -61.08 6.81
CA SER A 34 13.74 -62.54 6.75
C SER A 34 15.05 -63.05 7.38
N SER A 35 15.99 -62.14 7.69
CA SER A 35 17.32 -62.45 8.24
C SER A 35 17.69 -61.50 9.38
N ALA A 36 18.10 -62.04 10.52
CA ALA A 36 18.44 -61.28 11.73
C ALA A 36 19.72 -60.43 11.61
N HIS A 37 20.55 -60.66 10.58
CA HIS A 37 21.80 -59.92 10.39
C HIS A 37 21.63 -58.69 9.49
N HIS A 38 20.57 -58.63 8.68
CA HIS A 38 20.29 -57.53 7.77
C HIS A 38 18.77 -57.35 7.64
N GLY A 39 18.24 -56.22 8.12
CA GLY A 39 16.84 -55.86 7.91
C GLY A 39 16.45 -54.55 8.58
N HIS A 40 15.22 -54.12 8.32
CA HIS A 40 14.68 -52.86 8.83
C HIS A 40 14.20 -53.06 10.26
N PHE A 41 14.70 -52.27 11.19
CA PHE A 41 14.22 -52.25 12.57
C PHE A 41 13.24 -51.09 12.73
N ILE A 42 12.08 -51.39 13.28
CA ILE A 42 11.05 -50.41 13.65
C ILE A 42 11.07 -50.35 15.18
N CYS A 43 11.44 -49.21 15.73
CA CYS A 43 11.39 -48.96 17.17
C CYS A 43 10.10 -48.21 17.50
N GLU A 44 9.24 -48.82 18.29
CA GLU A 44 8.04 -48.21 18.84
C GLU A 44 8.33 -47.87 20.31
N THR A 45 8.60 -46.60 20.59
CA THR A 45 8.83 -46.12 21.95
C THR A 45 7.52 -45.71 22.59
N TYR A 46 7.34 -46.04 23.87
CA TYR A 46 6.19 -45.57 24.64
C TYR A 46 6.45 -44.10 24.99
N ASP A 47 5.75 -43.19 24.31
CA ASP A 47 5.89 -41.75 24.53
C ASP A 47 4.75 -41.27 25.45
N GLU A 48 5.09 -40.80 26.64
CA GLU A 48 4.14 -40.27 27.63
C GLU A 48 3.55 -38.90 27.18
N LYS A 49 3.86 -38.48 25.94
CA LYS A 49 3.65 -37.12 25.43
C LYS A 49 2.27 -36.74 24.88
N ARG A 50 1.22 -37.57 24.97
CA ARG A 50 -0.16 -37.04 24.75
C ARG A 50 -0.76 -36.32 25.95
N GLU A 51 -0.19 -36.48 27.14
CA GLU A 51 -0.37 -35.55 28.27
C GLU A 51 0.72 -34.45 28.30
N ALA A 52 1.73 -34.54 27.43
CA ALA A 52 2.79 -33.54 27.28
C ALA A 52 2.55 -32.53 26.14
N LEU A 53 1.31 -32.33 25.68
CA LEU A 53 1.02 -31.13 24.87
C LEU A 53 1.17 -29.84 25.68
N SER A 54 1.23 -29.93 27.01
CA SER A 54 1.69 -28.84 27.90
C SER A 54 3.20 -28.80 28.09
N ASP A 55 3.90 -29.93 27.94
CA ASP A 55 5.36 -30.10 28.20
C ASP A 55 6.21 -30.02 26.90
N ASP A 56 5.59 -30.07 25.72
CA ASP A 56 6.27 -30.04 24.42
C ASP A 56 6.60 -28.62 23.92
N PHE A 57 6.14 -27.56 24.61
CA PHE A 57 6.69 -26.22 24.43
C PHE A 57 8.03 -26.05 25.16
N ASP A 58 8.28 -26.81 26.23
CA ASP A 58 9.47 -26.73 27.08
C ASP A 58 10.69 -27.49 26.54
N ARG A 59 10.53 -28.39 25.57
CA ARG A 59 11.61 -29.29 25.12
C ARG A 59 12.27 -28.93 23.79
N VAL A 60 11.77 -27.93 23.06
CA VAL A 60 12.34 -27.52 21.76
C VAL A 60 13.55 -26.59 21.91
N ASN A 61 13.75 -25.98 23.08
CA ASN A 61 15.01 -25.34 23.43
C ASN A 61 15.39 -25.79 24.83
N GLY A 62 16.67 -26.04 25.11
CA GLY A 62 17.17 -26.13 26.49
C GLY A 62 17.07 -24.79 27.26
N ALA A 63 16.06 -23.97 26.96
CA ALA A 63 15.63 -22.84 27.74
C ALA A 63 14.58 -23.39 28.70
N LYS A 64 14.82 -23.26 30.00
CA LYS A 64 13.69 -23.06 30.91
C LYS A 64 12.77 -22.03 30.25
N LEU A 65 11.45 -22.23 30.28
CA LEU A 65 10.51 -21.12 30.27
C LEU A 65 10.77 -20.29 31.55
N ASP A 66 11.95 -19.67 31.61
CA ASP A 66 12.15 -18.49 32.43
C ASP A 66 11.11 -17.52 31.88
N MET A 67 10.25 -16.99 32.75
CA MET A 67 9.22 -16.00 32.42
C MET A 67 9.92 -14.71 31.98
N ASP A 68 10.51 -14.75 30.79
CA ASP A 68 11.28 -13.67 30.20
C ASP A 68 10.33 -12.52 29.98
N ARG A 69 10.63 -11.38 30.60
CA ARG A 69 9.82 -10.19 30.45
C ARG A 69 10.38 -9.33 29.34
N ILE A 70 9.45 -8.64 28.68
CA ILE A 70 9.76 -7.73 27.60
C ILE A 70 10.01 -6.34 28.17
N VAL A 71 11.17 -5.78 27.83
CA VAL A 71 11.55 -4.40 28.16
C VAL A 71 11.98 -3.63 26.91
N PRO A 72 11.87 -2.29 26.88
CA PRO A 72 12.39 -1.48 25.79
C PRO A 72 13.91 -1.59 25.71
N ARG A 73 14.41 -1.80 24.49
CA ARG A 73 15.83 -1.92 24.17
C ARG A 73 16.63 -0.71 24.68
N ASP A 74 16.15 0.50 24.41
CA ASP A 74 16.90 1.72 24.71
C ASP A 74 16.90 2.04 26.21
N ALA A 75 15.78 1.80 26.90
CA ALA A 75 15.70 1.94 28.35
C ALA A 75 16.63 0.94 29.05
N PHE A 76 16.65 -0.32 28.57
CA PHE A 76 17.54 -1.35 29.09
C PHE A 76 19.02 -1.05 28.80
N ALA A 77 19.35 -0.57 27.60
CA ALA A 77 20.72 -0.19 27.25
C ALA A 77 21.23 1.00 28.09
N LYS A 78 20.38 2.02 28.32
CA LYS A 78 20.71 3.14 29.21
C LYS A 78 20.94 2.67 30.65
N PHE A 79 20.12 1.75 31.15
CA PHE A 79 20.29 1.16 32.47
C PHE A 79 21.63 0.43 32.60
N LEU A 80 22.02 -0.37 31.60
CA LEU A 80 23.30 -1.10 31.62
C LEU A 80 24.53 -0.18 31.50
N GLN A 81 24.39 0.96 30.84
CA GLN A 81 25.47 1.93 30.64
C GLN A 81 25.59 2.94 31.80
N ALA A 82 24.66 2.92 32.76
CA ALA A 82 24.67 3.84 33.88
C ALA A 82 25.86 3.58 34.82
N ASP A 83 26.69 4.60 34.95
CA ASP A 83 27.95 4.64 35.70
C ASP A 83 27.78 5.20 37.12
N SER A 84 26.55 5.58 37.51
CA SER A 84 26.21 5.95 38.88
C SER A 84 24.78 5.52 39.27
N ILE A 85 24.57 5.24 40.55
CA ILE A 85 23.25 4.87 41.12
C ILE A 85 22.22 6.01 40.95
N ALA A 86 22.67 7.26 40.85
CA ALA A 86 21.79 8.41 40.60
C ALA A 86 21.19 8.38 39.18
N ASN A 87 21.98 7.96 38.18
CA ASN A 87 21.53 7.81 36.79
C ASN A 87 20.68 6.53 36.58
N MET A 88 20.78 5.55 37.47
CA MET A 88 19.93 4.34 37.47
C MET A 88 18.50 4.59 38.00
N LYS A 89 18.27 5.72 38.68
CA LYS A 89 16.95 6.09 39.24
C LYS A 89 16.07 6.87 38.26
N ASP A 90 16.55 7.14 37.05
CA ASP A 90 15.72 7.71 36.00
C ASP A 90 14.55 6.77 35.69
N PRO A 91 13.33 7.29 35.42
CA PRO A 91 12.16 6.45 35.15
C PRO A 91 12.45 5.51 33.97
N PHE A 92 12.24 4.21 34.19
CA PHE A 92 12.37 3.21 33.14
C PHE A 92 11.21 3.35 32.16
N ASP A 93 11.46 4.06 31.06
CA ASP A 93 10.41 4.45 30.12
C ASP A 93 9.96 3.27 29.25
N MET A 94 8.77 2.73 29.55
CA MET A 94 8.12 1.67 28.78
C MET A 94 7.39 2.19 27.53
N SER A 95 7.16 3.50 27.40
CA SER A 95 6.34 4.11 26.35
C SER A 95 6.69 3.69 24.91
N PRO A 96 7.97 3.49 24.53
CA PRO A 96 8.32 3.13 23.15
C PRO A 96 7.66 1.86 22.66
N ILE A 97 7.48 0.86 23.53
CA ILE A 97 6.94 -0.46 23.17
C ILE A 97 5.43 -0.60 23.43
N LEU A 98 4.77 0.42 23.99
CA LEU A 98 3.34 0.35 24.27
C LEU A 98 2.52 0.61 23.01
N CYS A 99 1.39 -0.09 22.92
CA CYS A 99 0.32 0.22 21.98
C CYS A 99 -0.66 1.22 22.60
N GLN A 100 -1.63 1.70 21.83
CA GLN A 100 -2.67 2.62 22.29
C GLN A 100 -3.57 2.02 23.39
N HIS A 101 -3.57 0.69 23.54
CA HIS A 101 -4.31 -0.02 24.60
C HIS A 101 -3.55 -0.09 25.93
N GLY A 102 -2.34 0.47 26.02
CA GLY A 102 -1.53 0.50 27.24
C GLY A 102 -0.78 -0.81 27.56
N ASN A 103 -0.76 -1.76 26.63
CA ASN A 103 -0.01 -3.03 26.73
C ASN A 103 1.12 -3.07 25.70
N ILE A 104 1.94 -4.12 25.73
CA ILE A 104 3.08 -4.25 24.81
C ILE A 104 2.58 -4.52 23.39
N ASP A 105 3.07 -3.73 22.44
CA ASP A 105 2.72 -3.83 21.02
C ASP A 105 3.48 -5.01 20.37
N PRO A 106 2.78 -6.05 19.85
CA PRO A 106 3.43 -7.18 19.18
C PRO A 106 4.14 -6.79 17.88
N ALA A 107 3.89 -5.60 17.31
CA ALA A 107 4.57 -5.14 16.11
C ALA A 107 5.95 -4.51 16.40
N LYS A 108 6.23 -4.12 17.65
CA LYS A 108 7.45 -3.38 18.04
C LYS A 108 8.56 -4.27 18.58
N THR A 109 8.67 -5.50 18.07
CA THR A 109 9.66 -6.48 18.55
C THR A 109 11.12 -6.03 18.38
N SER A 110 11.42 -5.19 17.40
CA SER A 110 12.77 -4.63 17.17
C SER A 110 13.26 -3.75 18.34
N ASP A 111 12.32 -3.05 18.96
CA ASP A 111 12.54 -2.06 20.00
C ASP A 111 12.42 -2.67 21.40
N ALA A 112 12.19 -3.98 21.47
CA ALA A 112 12.01 -4.73 22.69
C ALA A 112 13.15 -5.74 22.91
N ARG A 113 13.39 -6.11 24.16
CA ARG A 113 14.36 -7.12 24.57
C ARG A 113 13.72 -8.06 25.58
N LEU A 114 14.05 -9.34 25.47
CA LEU A 114 13.70 -10.34 26.46
C LEU A 114 14.74 -10.33 27.57
N VAL A 115 14.28 -10.27 28.80
CA VAL A 115 15.10 -10.23 30.00
C VAL A 115 14.57 -11.29 30.96
N SER A 116 15.48 -12.10 31.50
CA SER A 116 15.10 -13.14 32.44
C SER A 116 14.50 -12.58 33.72
N GLU A 117 13.65 -13.38 34.37
CA GLU A 117 12.96 -13.00 35.61
C GLU A 117 13.93 -12.49 36.68
N LYS A 118 15.10 -13.15 36.84
CA LYS A 118 16.14 -12.73 37.80
C LYS A 118 16.70 -11.33 37.50
N ALA A 119 16.87 -11.00 36.22
CA ALA A 119 17.36 -9.69 35.82
C ALA A 119 16.27 -8.62 35.98
N ILE A 120 15.00 -8.99 35.81
CA ILE A 120 13.86 -8.13 36.12
C ILE A 120 13.75 -7.85 37.62
N ASP A 121 13.93 -8.85 38.48
CA ASP A 121 13.90 -8.65 39.94
C ASP A 121 14.94 -7.61 40.37
N ILE A 122 16.13 -7.68 39.77
CA ILE A 122 17.19 -6.68 39.96
C ILE A 122 16.71 -5.32 39.45
N LEU A 123 16.17 -5.23 38.23
CA LEU A 123 15.68 -3.96 37.66
C LEU A 123 14.59 -3.31 38.51
N ILE A 124 13.61 -4.10 39.01
CA ILE A 124 12.51 -3.63 39.86
C ILE A 124 13.04 -3.03 41.17
N SER A 125 14.18 -3.53 41.68
CA SER A 125 14.78 -2.98 42.89
C SER A 125 15.32 -1.55 42.72
N TYR A 126 15.57 -1.11 41.48
CA TYR A 126 16.09 0.23 41.16
C TYR A 126 15.06 1.14 40.47
N ALA A 127 14.14 0.57 39.69
CA ALA A 127 13.16 1.33 38.91
C ALA A 127 11.76 0.68 38.94
N SER A 128 10.71 1.50 38.89
CA SER A 128 9.33 1.02 38.85
C SER A 128 8.98 0.53 37.44
N ILE A 129 9.00 -0.78 37.22
CA ILE A 129 8.64 -1.41 35.95
C ILE A 129 7.25 -2.06 36.08
N PRO A 130 6.25 -1.65 35.27
CA PRO A 130 4.93 -2.24 35.30
C PRO A 130 4.95 -3.67 34.75
N ASN A 131 4.11 -4.54 35.31
CA ASN A 131 3.92 -5.89 34.78
C ASN A 131 2.93 -5.85 33.60
N LEU A 132 3.45 -5.70 32.39
CA LEU A 132 2.67 -5.64 31.16
C LEU A 132 2.91 -6.87 30.30
N ASP A 133 1.84 -7.38 29.71
CA ASP A 133 1.87 -8.49 28.76
C ASP A 133 1.69 -7.97 27.32
N ILE A 134 1.91 -8.85 26.35
CA ILE A 134 1.62 -8.59 24.94
C ILE A 134 0.13 -8.30 24.79
N CYS A 135 -0.21 -7.23 24.08
CA CYS A 135 -1.59 -6.79 23.94
C CYS A 135 -2.43 -7.83 23.18
N PRO A 136 -3.45 -8.47 23.81
CA PRO A 136 -4.26 -9.49 23.15
C PRO A 136 -5.08 -8.91 22.00
N LYS A 137 -5.54 -7.66 22.11
CA LYS A 137 -6.28 -6.97 21.04
C LYS A 137 -5.40 -6.77 19.80
N CYS A 138 -4.17 -6.27 19.97
CA CYS A 138 -3.25 -6.08 18.85
C CYS A 138 -2.85 -7.42 18.21
N VAL A 139 -2.77 -8.50 18.99
CA VAL A 139 -2.53 -9.85 18.45
C VAL A 139 -3.71 -10.33 17.62
N GLU A 140 -4.94 -10.17 18.13
CA GLU A 140 -6.16 -10.53 17.40
C GLU A 140 -6.28 -9.72 16.10
N ASP A 141 -6.09 -8.40 16.16
CA ASP A 141 -6.15 -7.52 14.98
C ASP A 141 -5.11 -7.94 13.94
N ALA A 142 -3.87 -8.18 14.36
CA ALA A 142 -2.80 -8.65 13.47
C ALA A 142 -3.10 -10.05 12.88
N PHE A 143 -3.73 -10.93 13.66
CA PHE A 143 -4.13 -12.25 13.21
C PHE A 143 -5.25 -12.17 12.17
N GLN A 144 -6.30 -11.39 12.42
CA GLN A 144 -7.39 -11.15 11.48
C GLN A 144 -6.87 -10.51 10.19
N GLN A 145 -5.96 -9.54 10.29
CA GLN A 145 -5.33 -8.92 9.12
C GLN A 145 -4.54 -9.94 8.29
N ARG A 146 -3.75 -10.82 8.92
CA ARG A 146 -3.01 -11.88 8.22
C ARG A 146 -3.94 -12.91 7.59
N LEU A 147 -5.03 -13.29 8.27
CA LEU A 147 -6.04 -14.17 7.71
C LEU A 147 -6.72 -13.56 6.49
N HIS A 148 -7.05 -12.26 6.56
CA HIS A 148 -7.61 -11.52 5.44
C HIS A 148 -6.64 -11.50 4.26
N GLN A 149 -5.37 -11.12 4.50
CA GLN A 149 -4.34 -11.09 3.46
C GLN A 149 -4.17 -12.46 2.80
N LYS A 150 -4.08 -13.54 3.59
CA LYS A 150 -3.95 -14.90 3.05
C LYS A 150 -5.13 -15.28 2.15
N ARG A 151 -6.36 -14.91 2.55
CA ARG A 151 -7.55 -15.13 1.72
C ARG A 151 -7.47 -14.36 0.40
N VAL A 152 -7.03 -13.10 0.45
CA VAL A 152 -6.83 -12.29 -0.76
C VAL A 152 -5.77 -12.92 -1.65
N ASP A 153 -4.64 -13.36 -1.09
CA ASP A 153 -3.56 -14.00 -1.85
C ASP A 153 -4.03 -15.30 -2.55
N GLU A 154 -4.84 -16.12 -1.87
CA GLU A 154 -5.46 -17.32 -2.45
C GLU A 154 -6.43 -16.96 -3.59
N GLN A 155 -7.22 -15.89 -3.41
CA GLN A 155 -8.14 -15.39 -4.45
C GLN A 155 -7.38 -14.88 -5.67
N VAL A 156 -6.32 -14.09 -5.46
CA VAL A 156 -5.47 -13.54 -6.54
C VAL A 156 -4.75 -14.65 -7.27
N THR A 157 -4.21 -15.65 -6.57
CA THR A 157 -3.55 -16.81 -7.19
C THR A 157 -4.52 -17.56 -8.12
N THR A 158 -5.76 -17.76 -7.65
CA THR A 158 -6.81 -18.40 -8.44
C THR A 158 -7.19 -17.55 -9.65
N PHE A 159 -7.34 -16.24 -9.46
CA PHE A 159 -7.61 -15.28 -10.54
C PHE A 159 -6.51 -15.30 -11.61
N ASP A 160 -5.24 -15.19 -11.22
CA ASP A 160 -4.10 -15.18 -12.14
C ASP A 160 -4.01 -16.49 -12.93
N SER A 161 -4.43 -17.61 -12.34
CA SER A 161 -4.50 -18.89 -13.04
C SER A 161 -5.56 -18.91 -14.14
N PHE A 162 -6.72 -18.27 -13.93
CA PHE A 162 -7.77 -18.12 -14.96
C PHE A 162 -7.41 -17.07 -16.00
N ASP A 163 -6.72 -16.00 -15.59
CA ASP A 163 -6.29 -14.93 -16.49
C ASP A 163 -5.16 -15.40 -17.44
N ALA A 164 -4.34 -16.34 -16.98
CA ALA A 164 -3.30 -16.98 -17.80
C ALA A 164 -3.84 -17.93 -18.87
N ILE A 165 -5.10 -18.39 -18.75
CA ILE A 165 -5.72 -19.25 -19.75
C ILE A 165 -6.05 -18.39 -20.97
N LEU A 166 -5.26 -18.60 -22.04
CA LEU A 166 -5.55 -18.03 -23.34
C LEU A 166 -6.80 -18.72 -23.91
N ASP A 167 -7.93 -18.03 -23.88
CA ASP A 167 -9.12 -18.42 -24.64
C ASP A 167 -9.15 -17.63 -25.95
N PRO A 168 -8.89 -18.27 -27.11
CA PRO A 168 -8.99 -17.62 -28.42
C PRO A 168 -10.42 -17.20 -28.78
N SER A 169 -11.42 -17.68 -28.04
CA SER A 169 -12.86 -17.54 -28.34
C SER A 169 -13.55 -16.56 -27.38
N GLY A 170 -13.11 -16.54 -26.11
CA GLY A 170 -13.55 -15.62 -25.07
C GLY A 170 -12.76 -14.33 -25.14
N GLY A 171 -13.28 -13.36 -25.88
CA GLY A 171 -12.62 -12.07 -26.12
C GLY A 171 -12.11 -11.38 -24.84
N GLU A 172 -11.12 -10.51 -25.01
CA GLU A 172 -10.49 -9.76 -23.92
C GLU A 172 -11.47 -8.76 -23.31
N TRP A 173 -11.70 -8.87 -22.00
CA TRP A 173 -12.56 -7.97 -21.24
C TRP A 173 -11.74 -6.88 -20.57
N ILE A 174 -12.24 -5.65 -20.59
CA ILE A 174 -11.57 -4.50 -20.00
C ILE A 174 -12.14 -4.22 -18.61
N VAL A 175 -11.25 -4.12 -17.63
CA VAL A 175 -11.56 -3.70 -16.26
C VAL A 175 -10.64 -2.56 -15.81
N PRO A 176 -11.01 -1.73 -14.82
CA PRO A 176 -10.16 -0.65 -14.35
C PRO A 176 -8.85 -1.16 -13.73
N LYS A 177 -7.71 -0.71 -14.25
CA LYS A 177 -6.37 -1.13 -13.83
C LYS A 177 -6.08 -0.76 -12.37
N LEU A 178 -6.46 0.45 -11.97
CA LEU A 178 -6.25 0.94 -10.61
C LEU A 178 -7.02 0.09 -9.59
N TRP A 179 -8.28 -0.23 -9.89
CA TRP A 179 -9.12 -1.08 -9.06
C TRP A 179 -8.52 -2.48 -8.95
N LEU A 180 -8.14 -3.11 -10.08
CA LEU A 180 -7.59 -4.46 -10.08
C LEU A 180 -6.30 -4.54 -9.26
N THR A 181 -5.43 -3.53 -9.38
CA THR A 181 -4.18 -3.47 -8.60
C THR A 181 -4.47 -3.37 -7.10
N ARG A 182 -5.41 -2.52 -6.70
CA ARG A 182 -5.80 -2.35 -5.28
C ARG A 182 -6.49 -3.59 -4.71
N TRP A 183 -7.28 -4.27 -5.53
CA TRP A 183 -7.89 -5.55 -5.17
C TRP A 183 -6.82 -6.60 -4.90
N LYS A 184 -5.86 -6.74 -5.82
CA LYS A 184 -4.74 -7.70 -5.66
C LYS A 184 -3.90 -7.42 -4.41
N SER A 185 -3.75 -6.16 -4.00
CA SER A 185 -3.02 -5.80 -2.78
C SER A 185 -3.84 -5.89 -1.49
N GLY A 186 -5.12 -6.29 -1.54
CA GLY A 186 -5.99 -6.33 -0.36
C GLY A 186 -6.27 -4.96 0.26
N SER A 187 -6.04 -3.88 -0.48
CA SER A 187 -6.17 -2.50 0.02
C SER A 187 -7.53 -1.88 -0.31
N LEU A 188 -8.44 -2.64 -0.93
CA LEU A 188 -9.78 -2.17 -1.22
C LEU A 188 -10.65 -2.19 0.04
N PRO A 189 -11.50 -1.18 0.24
CA PRO A 189 -12.59 -1.26 1.22
C PRO A 189 -13.52 -2.43 0.89
N THR A 190 -14.16 -2.98 1.91
CA THR A 190 -14.90 -4.26 1.87
C THR A 190 -16.07 -4.35 0.87
N ILE A 191 -16.46 -3.26 0.19
CA ILE A 191 -17.64 -3.21 -0.71
C ILE A 191 -17.38 -2.36 -1.98
N THR A 192 -16.13 -2.21 -2.44
CA THR A 192 -15.88 -1.42 -3.66
C THR A 192 -15.93 -2.28 -4.92
N VAL A 193 -16.89 -2.00 -5.79
CA VAL A 193 -17.03 -2.62 -7.12
C VAL A 193 -16.20 -1.88 -8.18
N PRO A 194 -15.83 -2.54 -9.30
CA PRO A 194 -15.09 -1.89 -10.39
C PRO A 194 -15.83 -0.70 -11.03
N THR A 195 -17.15 -0.64 -10.90
CA THR A 195 -18.02 0.41 -11.43
C THR A 195 -18.24 1.58 -10.48
N ASP A 196 -17.58 1.59 -9.32
CA ASP A 196 -17.63 2.72 -8.41
C ASP A 196 -17.05 3.99 -9.06
N THR A 197 -17.56 5.14 -8.65
CA THR A 197 -17.21 6.49 -9.14
C THR A 197 -15.71 6.75 -9.28
N GLU A 198 -14.88 6.19 -8.39
CA GLU A 198 -13.42 6.37 -8.44
C GLU A 198 -12.73 5.52 -9.53
N TYR A 199 -13.36 4.44 -9.96
CA TYR A 199 -12.74 3.42 -10.82
C TYR A 199 -13.44 3.23 -12.16
N THR A 200 -14.68 3.70 -12.29
CA THR A 200 -15.52 3.45 -13.45
C THR A 200 -14.83 3.89 -14.75
N LEU A 201 -14.89 3.01 -15.75
CA LEU A 201 -14.46 3.30 -17.11
C LEU A 201 -15.63 3.74 -18.01
N PHE A 202 -16.81 3.92 -17.42
CA PHE A 202 -17.99 4.40 -18.12
C PHE A 202 -18.15 5.91 -17.89
N CYS A 203 -18.46 6.64 -18.96
CA CYS A 203 -18.89 8.02 -18.84
C CYS A 203 -20.35 8.10 -18.39
N GLU A 204 -20.83 9.30 -18.09
CA GLU A 204 -22.23 9.58 -17.76
C GLU A 204 -23.21 9.16 -18.87
N HIS A 205 -22.71 9.00 -20.11
CA HIS A 205 -23.49 8.50 -21.25
C HIS A 205 -23.61 6.97 -21.31
N GLY A 206 -23.09 6.25 -20.31
CA GLY A 206 -23.18 4.78 -20.22
C GLY A 206 -22.30 4.03 -21.24
N LYS A 207 -21.30 4.70 -21.82
CA LYS A 207 -20.35 4.11 -22.78
C LYS A 207 -18.91 4.20 -22.26
N PRO A 208 -17.98 3.39 -22.78
CA PRO A 208 -16.58 3.46 -22.37
C PRO A 208 -15.97 4.85 -22.63
N ILE A 209 -15.21 5.37 -21.67
CA ILE A 209 -14.48 6.65 -21.82
C ILE A 209 -13.41 6.55 -22.92
N PRO A 210 -13.20 7.55 -23.78
CA PRO A 210 -12.23 7.46 -24.89
C PRO A 210 -10.80 7.08 -24.50
N ASN A 211 -10.40 7.36 -23.26
CA ASN A 211 -9.06 7.07 -22.74
C ASN A 211 -9.00 5.77 -21.92
N TYR A 212 -9.97 4.85 -22.08
CA TYR A 212 -10.03 3.60 -21.32
C TYR A 212 -8.77 2.75 -21.50
N ALA A 213 -8.10 2.81 -22.65
CA ALA A 213 -6.88 2.02 -22.90
C ALA A 213 -5.72 2.36 -21.95
N LYS A 214 -5.67 3.58 -21.40
CA LYS A 214 -4.64 3.97 -20.40
C LYS A 214 -5.04 3.58 -18.97
N LEU A 215 -6.34 3.58 -18.68
CA LEU A 215 -6.89 3.40 -17.34
C LEU A 215 -7.35 1.97 -17.07
N GLY A 216 -7.62 1.21 -18.11
CA GLY A 216 -8.06 -0.18 -18.08
C GLY A 216 -6.93 -1.18 -18.32
N THR A 217 -7.23 -2.43 -18.04
CA THR A 217 -6.40 -3.60 -18.36
C THR A 217 -7.30 -4.68 -18.92
N SER A 218 -6.79 -5.48 -19.86
CA SER A 218 -7.48 -6.66 -20.35
C SER A 218 -7.36 -7.82 -19.36
N ILE A 219 -8.43 -8.60 -19.24
CA ILE A 219 -8.51 -9.85 -18.48
C ILE A 219 -9.28 -10.90 -19.30
N SER A 220 -9.07 -12.18 -18.99
CA SER A 220 -9.81 -13.28 -19.62
C SER A 220 -11.30 -13.31 -19.19
N GLY A 221 -12.16 -13.90 -20.02
CA GLY A 221 -13.58 -14.07 -19.68
C GLY A 221 -13.81 -14.95 -18.44
N GLU A 222 -12.98 -15.97 -18.25
CA GLU A 222 -13.01 -16.82 -17.04
C GLU A 222 -12.60 -16.04 -15.79
N ALA A 223 -11.55 -15.22 -15.90
CA ALA A 223 -11.10 -14.34 -14.83
C ALA A 223 -12.18 -13.32 -14.45
N LEU A 224 -12.90 -12.75 -15.42
CA LEU A 224 -14.05 -11.89 -15.18
C LEU A 224 -15.19 -12.62 -14.47
N GLY A 225 -15.52 -13.84 -14.91
CA GLY A 225 -16.54 -14.68 -14.27
C GLY A 225 -16.20 -14.98 -12.80
N TYR A 226 -14.93 -15.27 -12.53
CA TYR A 226 -14.43 -15.46 -11.17
C TYR A 226 -14.56 -14.19 -10.32
N LEU A 227 -14.17 -13.01 -10.83
CA LEU A 227 -14.36 -11.75 -10.11
C LEU A 227 -15.83 -11.49 -9.76
N ARG A 228 -16.75 -11.75 -10.70
CA ARG A 228 -18.20 -11.61 -10.46
C ARG A 228 -18.71 -12.56 -9.37
N SER A 229 -18.11 -13.75 -9.26
CA SER A 229 -18.49 -14.70 -8.21
C SER A 229 -18.08 -14.26 -6.80
N ILE A 230 -16.99 -13.50 -6.67
CA ILE A 230 -16.48 -13.02 -5.38
C ILE A 230 -17.13 -11.71 -4.96
N ILE A 231 -17.20 -10.75 -5.89
CA ILE A 231 -17.53 -9.35 -5.60
C ILE A 231 -19.00 -9.04 -5.88
N GLY A 232 -19.66 -9.86 -6.69
CA GLY A 232 -21.00 -9.62 -7.21
C GLY A 232 -20.98 -9.18 -8.67
N ASP A 233 -22.17 -9.01 -9.24
CA ASP A 233 -22.31 -8.64 -10.64
C ASP A 233 -21.92 -7.18 -10.87
N PHE A 234 -21.20 -6.92 -11.96
CA PHE A 234 -20.76 -5.57 -12.35
C PHE A 234 -20.55 -5.48 -13.87
N ASP A 235 -20.69 -4.24 -14.37
CA ASP A 235 -20.53 -3.94 -15.78
C ASP A 235 -19.05 -3.93 -16.19
N ALA A 236 -18.77 -4.66 -17.26
CA ALA A 236 -17.49 -4.68 -17.96
C ALA A 236 -17.79 -4.71 -19.47
N PHE A 237 -16.80 -4.36 -20.29
CA PHE A 237 -16.95 -4.33 -21.74
C PHE A 237 -15.78 -5.02 -22.42
N GLN A 238 -15.97 -5.44 -23.67
CA GLN A 238 -14.92 -6.10 -24.46
C GLN A 238 -14.00 -5.06 -25.10
N ALA A 239 -12.75 -5.45 -25.40
CA ALA A 239 -11.74 -4.55 -25.96
C ALA A 239 -12.13 -3.92 -27.32
N ASP A 240 -13.02 -4.57 -28.07
CA ASP A 240 -13.57 -4.10 -29.35
C ASP A 240 -14.76 -3.13 -29.20
N THR A 241 -15.22 -2.88 -27.97
CA THR A 241 -16.34 -1.99 -27.71
C THR A 241 -15.97 -0.55 -28.03
N VAL A 242 -16.80 0.10 -28.86
CA VAL A 242 -16.58 1.48 -29.31
C VAL A 242 -16.69 2.45 -28.14
N ALA A 243 -15.69 3.35 -28.01
CA ALA A 243 -15.70 4.42 -27.04
C ALA A 243 -16.87 5.41 -27.24
N CYS A 244 -17.17 6.20 -26.21
CA CYS A 244 -18.18 7.24 -26.28
C CYS A 244 -17.80 8.33 -27.29
N GLU A 245 -18.57 8.44 -28.38
CA GLU A 245 -18.38 9.45 -29.43
C GLU A 245 -18.51 10.89 -28.93
N ILE A 246 -19.36 11.13 -27.93
CA ILE A 246 -19.57 12.48 -27.36
C ILE A 246 -18.31 12.91 -26.63
N CYS A 247 -17.86 12.10 -25.65
CA CYS A 247 -16.64 12.38 -24.92
C CYS A 247 -15.41 12.39 -25.83
N LEU A 248 -15.41 11.60 -26.92
CA LEU A 248 -14.32 11.63 -27.89
C LEU A 248 -14.26 12.98 -28.62
N LYS A 249 -15.42 13.54 -29.01
CA LYS A 249 -15.48 14.88 -29.61
C LYS A 249 -14.98 15.93 -28.63
N ASP A 250 -15.40 15.87 -27.36
CA ASP A 250 -14.96 16.83 -26.34
C ASP A 250 -13.43 16.79 -26.17
N VAL A 251 -12.85 15.58 -26.08
CA VAL A 251 -11.39 15.41 -26.02
C VAL A 251 -10.69 15.96 -27.26
N LEU A 252 -11.25 15.75 -28.45
CA LEU A 252 -10.67 16.29 -29.68
C LEU A 252 -10.77 17.83 -29.72
N VAL A 253 -11.89 18.40 -29.29
CA VAL A 253 -12.06 19.85 -29.17
C VAL A 253 -11.05 20.45 -28.19
N ASP A 254 -10.83 19.80 -27.04
CA ASP A 254 -9.82 20.23 -26.07
C ASP A 254 -8.40 20.18 -26.64
N LEU A 255 -8.05 19.13 -27.40
CA LEU A 255 -6.75 19.01 -28.05
C LEU A 255 -6.55 20.08 -29.14
N ASP A 256 -7.58 20.36 -29.93
CA ASP A 256 -7.55 21.40 -30.96
C ASP A 256 -7.43 22.78 -30.30
N ALA A 257 -8.16 23.03 -29.21
CA ALA A 257 -8.06 24.25 -28.42
C ALA A 257 -6.66 24.42 -27.81
N GLU A 258 -6.05 23.35 -27.27
CA GLU A 258 -4.69 23.40 -26.73
C GLU A 258 -3.65 23.63 -27.84
N ALA A 259 -3.82 23.02 -29.02
CA ALA A 259 -2.96 23.24 -30.17
C ALA A 259 -3.04 24.69 -30.67
N ALA A 260 -4.25 25.26 -30.76
CA ALA A 260 -4.47 26.66 -31.10
C ALA A 260 -3.84 27.60 -30.06
N TRP A 261 -4.05 27.33 -28.78
CA TRP A 261 -3.44 28.06 -27.66
C TRP A 261 -1.91 28.06 -27.72
N ARG A 262 -1.29 26.91 -28.04
CA ARG A 262 0.18 26.81 -28.21
C ARG A 262 0.72 27.63 -29.38
N ILE A 263 -0.04 27.76 -30.46
CA ILE A 263 0.32 28.64 -31.59
C ILE A 263 0.20 30.09 -31.16
N ASP A 264 -0.92 30.45 -30.51
CA ASP A 264 -1.22 31.80 -30.08
C ASP A 264 -0.17 32.36 -29.09
N ILE A 265 0.20 31.56 -28.08
CA ILE A 265 1.23 31.94 -27.10
C ILE A 265 2.60 32.17 -27.73
N LYS A 266 2.96 31.49 -28.83
CA LYS A 266 4.26 31.74 -29.47
C LYS A 266 4.35 33.17 -29.97
N ALA A 267 3.27 33.68 -30.57
CA ALA A 267 3.18 35.07 -30.98
C ALA A 267 3.11 36.00 -29.77
N ASP A 268 2.36 35.66 -28.73
CA ASP A 268 2.26 36.51 -27.53
C ASP A 268 3.57 36.59 -26.74
N LYS A 269 4.33 35.49 -26.66
CA LYS A 269 5.69 35.49 -26.09
C LYS A 269 6.64 36.40 -26.88
N LEU A 270 6.44 36.54 -28.19
CA LEU A 270 7.22 37.45 -29.02
C LEU A 270 6.85 38.92 -28.78
N ILE A 271 5.59 39.21 -28.48
CA ILE A 271 5.12 40.55 -28.06
C ILE A 271 5.65 40.86 -26.66
N LYS A 272 5.51 39.93 -25.71
CA LYS A 272 5.97 40.08 -24.32
C LYS A 272 7.47 40.36 -24.20
N ARG A 273 8.30 39.83 -25.10
CA ARG A 273 9.75 40.14 -25.12
C ARG A 273 10.04 41.62 -25.40
N GLY A 274 9.12 42.34 -26.03
CA GLY A 274 9.20 43.77 -26.28
C GLY A 274 8.47 44.61 -25.23
N LEU A 275 8.01 44.01 -24.12
CA LEU A 275 7.37 44.73 -23.01
C LEU A 275 8.42 45.52 -22.22
N ASN A 276 8.11 46.79 -21.94
CA ASN A 276 8.98 47.73 -21.24
C ASN A 276 10.38 47.86 -21.86
N PRO A 277 10.47 48.20 -23.16
CA PRO A 277 11.75 48.48 -23.78
C PRO A 277 12.39 49.71 -23.13
N LYS A 278 13.72 49.80 -23.17
CA LYS A 278 14.41 51.04 -22.78
C LYS A 278 14.08 52.10 -23.84
N PRO A 279 13.40 53.20 -23.49
CA PRO A 279 12.95 54.15 -24.50
C PRO A 279 14.13 54.74 -25.25
N ALA A 280 14.16 54.58 -26.58
CA ALA A 280 15.00 55.40 -27.43
C ALA A 280 14.45 56.83 -27.42
N ALA A 281 15.35 57.82 -27.43
CA ALA A 281 14.99 59.20 -27.12
C ALA A 281 14.13 59.91 -28.19
N PHE A 282 14.00 59.37 -29.42
CA PHE A 282 13.31 60.06 -30.53
C PHE A 282 12.67 59.07 -31.54
N ASP A 283 11.54 59.50 -32.14
CA ASP A 283 10.82 58.91 -33.29
C ASP A 283 10.24 57.49 -33.14
N ILE A 284 9.89 57.06 -31.92
CA ILE A 284 9.19 55.79 -31.69
C ILE A 284 7.98 56.03 -30.80
N ASP A 285 6.80 55.60 -31.25
CA ASP A 285 5.57 55.64 -30.47
C ASP A 285 5.52 54.46 -29.49
N TYR A 286 5.17 54.75 -28.23
CA TYR A 286 4.98 53.77 -27.17
C TYR A 286 3.54 53.79 -26.70
N PHE A 287 2.96 52.60 -26.55
CA PHE A 287 1.58 52.38 -26.15
C PHE A 287 1.55 51.79 -24.74
N ALA A 288 0.76 52.37 -23.84
CA ALA A 288 0.60 51.89 -22.48
C ALA A 288 -0.48 50.79 -22.42
N LEU A 289 -0.21 49.74 -21.66
CA LEU A 289 -1.14 48.65 -21.38
C LEU A 289 -1.72 48.77 -19.97
N SER A 290 -2.97 48.32 -19.79
CA SER A 290 -3.55 48.22 -18.45
C SER A 290 -2.88 47.10 -17.66
N LYS A 291 -2.61 47.34 -16.36
CA LYS A 291 -2.05 46.31 -15.47
C LYS A 291 -2.94 45.07 -15.39
N ARG A 292 -4.26 45.28 -15.41
CA ARG A 292 -5.26 44.20 -15.38
C ARG A 292 -5.10 43.26 -16.58
N PHE A 293 -5.01 43.82 -17.78
CA PHE A 293 -4.76 43.06 -19.00
C PHE A 293 -3.44 42.30 -18.91
N VAL A 294 -2.34 42.96 -18.53
CA VAL A 294 -1.01 42.33 -18.45
C VAL A 294 -0.98 41.14 -17.48
N VAL A 295 -1.69 41.22 -16.36
CA VAL A 295 -1.79 40.09 -15.41
C VAL A 295 -2.58 38.93 -16.03
N GLN A 296 -3.74 39.20 -16.62
CA GLN A 296 -4.56 38.16 -17.26
C GLN A 296 -3.84 37.52 -18.45
N TRP A 297 -3.14 38.33 -19.25
CA TRP A 297 -2.33 37.89 -20.38
C TRP A 297 -1.17 37.01 -19.96
N HIS A 298 -0.52 37.32 -18.84
CA HIS A 298 0.51 36.46 -18.26
C HIS A 298 -0.03 35.12 -17.75
N ASP A 299 -1.23 35.11 -17.19
CA ASP A 299 -1.87 33.88 -16.72
C ASP A 299 -2.28 32.99 -17.90
N TYR A 300 -2.88 33.59 -18.94
CA TYR A 300 -3.19 32.92 -20.21
C TYR A 300 -1.96 32.28 -20.87
N MET A 301 -0.78 32.91 -20.79
CA MET A 301 0.46 32.32 -21.31
C MET A 301 0.97 31.10 -20.53
N LYS A 302 0.53 30.94 -19.27
CA LYS A 302 0.94 29.84 -18.38
C LYS A 302 -0.08 28.70 -18.37
N ASN A 303 -1.36 29.05 -18.38
CA ASN A 303 -2.47 28.12 -18.24
C ASN A 303 -3.39 28.24 -19.46
N PRO A 304 -3.77 27.11 -20.09
CA PRO A 304 -4.76 27.13 -21.16
C PRO A 304 -6.10 27.65 -20.64
N GLY A 305 -6.70 28.56 -21.39
CA GLY A 305 -7.93 29.25 -20.97
C GLY A 305 -8.41 30.24 -22.03
N PRO A 306 -9.47 31.00 -21.75
CA PRO A 306 -9.94 32.05 -22.66
C PRO A 306 -8.88 33.14 -22.80
N LYS A 307 -8.64 33.58 -24.05
CA LYS A 307 -7.76 34.72 -24.34
C LYS A 307 -8.35 35.97 -23.66
N PRO A 308 -7.53 36.76 -22.95
CA PRO A 308 -8.02 37.99 -22.33
C PRO A 308 -8.29 39.06 -23.38
N ASP A 309 -9.40 39.76 -23.22
CA ASP A 309 -9.71 40.93 -24.03
C ASP A 309 -8.76 42.08 -23.69
N LEU A 310 -8.35 42.84 -24.71
CA LEU A 310 -7.53 44.04 -24.54
C LEU A 310 -8.37 45.16 -23.90
N ASP A 311 -8.58 45.07 -22.60
CA ASP A 311 -9.24 46.08 -21.79
C ASP A 311 -8.22 47.14 -21.37
N MET A 312 -8.33 48.34 -21.93
CA MET A 312 -7.48 49.49 -21.63
C MET A 312 -7.83 50.17 -20.29
N ALA A 313 -8.83 49.66 -19.56
CA ALA A 313 -9.30 50.19 -18.29
C ALA A 313 -9.62 51.69 -18.40
N PHE A 314 -10.52 52.05 -19.31
CA PHE A 314 -11.01 53.42 -19.39
C PHE A 314 -11.90 53.71 -18.17
N CYS A 315 -11.71 54.88 -17.55
CA CYS A 315 -12.64 55.37 -16.53
C CYS A 315 -14.01 55.67 -17.17
N GLU A 316 -15.03 55.92 -16.34
CA GLU A 316 -16.40 56.22 -16.80
C GLU A 316 -16.48 57.43 -17.78
N HIS A 317 -15.42 58.23 -17.87
CA HIS A 317 -15.28 59.37 -18.77
C HIS A 317 -14.56 59.06 -20.10
N GLY A 318 -14.22 57.78 -20.36
CA GLY A 318 -13.53 57.37 -21.59
C GLY A 318 -12.04 57.72 -21.65
N MET A 319 -11.44 58.06 -20.50
CA MET A 319 -10.01 58.37 -20.37
C MET A 319 -9.29 57.20 -19.70
N LEU A 320 -7.98 57.05 -19.94
CA LEU A 320 -7.17 56.04 -19.25
C LEU A 320 -7.25 56.23 -17.73
N ASP A 321 -7.70 55.21 -17.00
CA ASP A 321 -7.72 55.19 -15.53
C ASP A 321 -6.33 54.88 -14.99
N TYR A 322 -5.42 55.84 -15.19
CA TYR A 322 -3.99 55.68 -14.94
C TYR A 322 -3.39 56.98 -14.41
N ASP A 323 -2.73 56.91 -13.25
CA ASP A 323 -1.97 58.02 -12.68
C ASP A 323 -0.47 57.89 -13.03
N PRO A 324 0.05 58.72 -13.96
CA PRO A 324 1.45 58.69 -14.37
C PRO A 324 2.45 59.07 -13.27
N GLN A 325 2.01 59.67 -12.16
CA GLN A 325 2.87 60.04 -11.04
C GLN A 325 2.97 58.95 -9.97
N MET A 326 1.97 58.07 -9.87
CA MET A 326 1.94 57.02 -8.84
C MET A 326 2.35 55.65 -9.36
N GLU A 327 2.16 55.37 -10.65
CA GLU A 327 2.41 54.05 -11.23
C GLU A 327 3.29 54.15 -12.48
N LYS A 328 4.13 53.13 -12.74
CA LYS A 328 4.81 53.01 -14.03
C LYS A 328 3.95 52.13 -14.94
N PRO A 329 3.64 52.55 -16.17
CA PRO A 329 2.80 51.76 -17.05
C PRO A 329 3.65 50.67 -17.71
N ASP A 330 3.03 49.53 -17.99
CA ASP A 330 3.63 48.57 -18.89
C ASP A 330 3.49 49.13 -20.33
N ILE A 331 4.61 49.30 -21.04
CA ILE A 331 4.63 49.91 -22.38
C ILE A 331 5.09 48.95 -23.47
N LEU A 332 4.55 49.10 -24.67
CA LEU A 332 4.96 48.41 -25.89
C LEU A 332 5.35 49.42 -26.97
N GLU A 333 6.33 49.05 -27.79
CA GLU A 333 6.65 49.76 -29.04
C GLU A 333 5.55 49.55 -30.09
N GLN A 334 5.35 50.53 -30.99
CA GLN A 334 4.39 50.48 -32.09
C GLN A 334 4.34 49.14 -32.84
N SER A 335 5.49 48.60 -33.27
CA SER A 335 5.52 47.30 -33.98
C SER A 335 4.91 46.15 -33.18
N LYS A 336 5.05 46.16 -31.84
CA LYS A 336 4.51 45.13 -30.95
C LYS A 336 3.05 45.40 -30.59
N TRP A 337 2.67 46.67 -30.53
CA TRP A 337 1.29 47.11 -30.35
C TRP A 337 0.42 46.72 -31.55
N ASP A 338 0.90 46.94 -32.77
CA ASP A 338 0.18 46.57 -33.99
C ASP A 338 -0.02 45.04 -34.05
N MET A 339 1.01 44.25 -33.71
CA MET A 339 0.90 42.80 -33.59
C MET A 339 -0.11 42.34 -32.52
N LEU A 340 -0.34 43.14 -31.49
CA LEU A 340 -1.32 42.86 -30.44
C LEU A 340 -2.74 43.21 -30.90
N CYS A 341 -2.90 44.26 -31.71
CA CYS A 341 -4.19 44.74 -32.21
C CYS A 341 -4.69 44.00 -33.46
N GLU A 342 -3.80 43.46 -34.29
CA GLU A 342 -4.14 42.69 -35.50
C GLU A 342 -4.67 41.27 -35.20
N LYS A 343 -4.69 40.90 -33.91
CA LYS A 343 -5.02 39.57 -33.38
C LYS A 343 -6.31 39.59 -32.59
#